data_AF-A0A4Y9JKC9-F1
#
_entry.id   AF-A0A4Y9JKC9-F1
#
_cell.length_a   1.000
_cell.length_b   1.000
_cell.length_c   1.000
_cell.angle_alpha   90.00
_cell.angle_beta   90.00
_cell.angle_gamma   90.00
#
_symmetry.space_group_name_H-M   'P 1'
#
loop_
_entity.id
_entity.type
_entity.pdbx_description
1 polymer ?
#
loop_
_entity_poly.entity_id
_entity_poly.type
_entity_poly.pdbx_seq_one_letter_code
_entity_poly.pdbx_strand_id
1 'polypeptide(L)' 'MWKTLNHILIEKGMTKKELASKAEVALGTIQNIRNERISFKNMVEIADALDVSLDEFRRR' A
#
# COMPACT_ATOMS: atom_id res chain seq x y z
N MET A 1 1.68 6.11 -7.55
CA MET A 1 1.70 5.44 -6.23
C MET A 1 0.37 5.55 -5.49
N TRP A 2 0.00 6.66 -4.85
CA TRP A 2 -1.25 6.69 -4.04
C TRP A 2 -2.55 6.45 -4.82
N LYS A 3 -2.66 7.00 -6.04
CA LYS A 3 -3.83 6.76 -6.89
C LYS A 3 -3.94 5.28 -7.29
N THR A 4 -2.84 4.67 -7.70
CA THR A 4 -2.74 3.25 -8.03
C THR A 4 -3.09 2.38 -6.82
N LEU A 5 -2.55 2.71 -5.64
CA LEU A 5 -2.86 2.01 -4.38
C LEU A 5 -4.35 2.06 -4.06
N ASN A 6 -4.97 3.25 -4.14
CA ASN A 6 -6.41 3.38 -3.93
C ASN A 6 -7.20 2.58 -4.98
N HIS A 7 -6.73 2.50 -6.23
CA HIS A 7 -7.41 1.73 -7.28
C HIS A 7 -7.35 0.23 -6.99
N ILE A 8 -6.16 -0.30 -6.68
CA ILE A 8 -5.94 -1.69 -6.28
C ILE A 8 -6.75 -2.04 -5.03
N LEU A 9 -6.83 -1.12 -4.06
CA LEU A 9 -7.65 -1.29 -2.86
C LEU A 9 -9.14 -1.40 -3.20
N ILE A 10 -9.64 -0.57 -4.12
CA ILE A 10 -11.03 -0.62 -4.58
C ILE A 10 -11.29 -1.92 -5.36
N GLU A 11 -10.38 -2.32 -6.25
CA GLU A 11 -10.50 -3.55 -7.04
C GLU A 11 -10.47 -4.81 -6.16
N LYS A 12 -9.60 -4.86 -5.15
CA LYS A 12 -9.56 -5.97 -4.18
C LYS A 12 -10.64 -5.87 -3.09
N GLY A 13 -11.49 -4.84 -3.09
CA GLY A 13 -12.50 -4.61 -2.06
C GLY A 13 -11.92 -4.44 -0.65
N MET A 14 -10.66 -4.02 -0.55
CA MET A 14 -9.89 -4.00 0.67
C MET A 14 -9.75 -2.55 1.16
N THR A 15 -10.05 -2.29 2.43
CA THR A 15 -9.88 -0.94 2.98
C THR A 15 -8.45 -0.72 3.48
N LYS A 16 -8.04 0.55 3.62
CA LYS A 16 -6.71 0.90 4.13
C LYS A 16 -6.42 0.35 5.53
N LYS A 17 -7.47 0.12 6.33
CA LYS A 17 -7.37 -0.53 7.64
C LYS A 17 -7.03 -2.01 7.49
N GLU A 18 -7.76 -2.72 6.64
CA GLU A 18 -7.52 -4.14 6.34
C GLU A 18 -6.11 -4.34 5.75
N LEU A 19 -5.73 -3.46 4.83
CA LEU A 19 -4.37 -3.42 4.29
C LEU A 19 -3.32 -3.25 5.40
N ALA A 20 -3.51 -2.28 6.28
CA ALA A 20 -2.58 -2.00 7.37
C ALA A 20 -2.45 -3.18 8.34
N SER A 21 -3.58 -3.81 8.70
CA SER A 21 -3.60 -5.01 9.54
C SER A 21 -2.89 -6.18 8.88
N LYS A 22 -3.04 -6.35 7.56
CA LYS A 22 -2.49 -7.49 6.81
C LYS A 22 -1.01 -7.31 6.45
N ALA A 23 -0.59 -6.06 6.23
CA ALA A 23 0.79 -5.68 5.94
C ALA A 23 1.61 -5.38 7.20
N GLU A 24 1.07 -5.63 8.39
CA GLU A 24 1.70 -5.32 9.70
C GLU A 24 2.28 -3.88 9.80
N VAL A 25 1.70 -2.94 9.05
CA VAL A 25 2.13 -1.54 9.01
C VAL A 25 1.11 -0.67 9.72
N ALA A 26 1.59 0.36 10.40
CA ALA A 26 0.70 1.31 11.04
C ALA A 26 -0.20 2.02 10.02
N LEU A 27 -1.48 2.15 10.35
CA LEU A 27 -2.44 2.96 9.59
C LEU A 27 -1.94 4.38 9.32
N GLY A 28 -1.23 4.97 10.28
CA GLY A 28 -0.60 6.28 10.14
C GLY A 28 0.45 6.29 9.03
N THR A 29 1.20 5.21 8.85
CA THR A 29 2.20 5.06 7.78
C THR A 29 1.54 4.89 6.42
N ILE A 30 0.43 4.14 6.33
CA ILE A 30 -0.34 4.05 5.09
C ILE A 30 -0.99 5.39 4.74
N GLN A 31 -1.53 6.13 5.71
CA GLN A 31 -2.09 7.46 5.45
C GLN A 31 -1.01 8.48 5.06
N ASN A 32 0.17 8.40 5.69
CA ASN A 32 1.32 9.24 5.38
C ASN A 32 2.06 8.84 4.11
N ILE A 33 1.83 7.66 3.52
CA ILE A 33 2.45 7.26 2.23
C ILE A 33 2.23 8.27 1.09
N ARG A 34 1.18 9.09 1.23
CA ARG A 34 0.85 10.16 0.28
C ARG A 34 1.78 11.38 0.43
N ASN A 35 2.29 11.66 1.63
CA ASN A 35 3.07 12.84 1.96
C ASN A 35 4.53 12.54 2.35
N GLU A 36 4.81 11.33 2.82
CA GLU A 36 6.08 10.93 3.40
C GLU A 36 6.65 9.73 2.65
N ARG A 37 7.99 9.72 2.46
CA ARG A 37 8.70 8.57 1.92
C ARG A 37 8.65 7.44 2.93
N ILE A 38 7.76 6.48 2.72
CA ILE A 38 7.78 5.23 3.48
C ILE A 38 9.08 4.47 3.22
N SER A 39 9.59 3.83 4.26
CA SER A 39 10.71 2.90 4.16
C SER A 39 10.38 1.77 3.18
N PHE A 40 11.37 1.34 2.39
CA PHE A 40 11.21 0.26 1.41
C PHE A 40 10.63 -1.01 2.04
N LYS A 41 11.01 -1.32 3.28
CA LYS A 41 10.46 -2.44 4.06
C LYS A 41 8.94 -2.39 4.16
N ASN A 42 8.39 -1.25 4.56
CA ASN A 42 6.93 -1.07 4.70
C ASN A 42 6.24 -1.12 3.33
N MET A 43 6.93 -0.67 2.28
CA MET A 43 6.42 -0.76 0.92
C MET A 43 6.32 -2.22 0.45
N VAL A 44 7.33 -3.03 0.76
CA VAL A 44 7.35 -4.47 0.48
C VAL A 44 6.22 -5.18 1.22
N GLU A 45 6.02 -4.89 2.52
CA GLU A 45 4.94 -5.52 3.31
C GLU A 45 3.55 -5.14 2.78
N ILE A 46 3.36 -3.89 2.35
CA ILE A 46 2.12 -3.43 1.71
C ILE A 46 1.88 -4.15 0.37
N ALA A 47 2.93 -4.28 -0.44
CA ALA A 47 2.86 -4.96 -1.73
C ALA A 47 2.57 -6.46 -1.56
N ASP A 48 3.21 -7.09 -0.57
CA ASP A 48 3.02 -8.49 -0.19
C ASP A 48 1.59 -8.75 0.31
N ALA A 49 1.07 -7.92 1.23
CA ALA A 49 -0.29 -8.05 1.72
C ALA A 49 -1.36 -7.83 0.64
N LEU A 50 -1.05 -6.95 -0.32
CA LEU A 50 -1.87 -6.72 -1.49
C LEU A 50 -1.69 -7.79 -2.56
N ASP A 51 -0.71 -8.69 -2.44
CA ASP A 51 -0.33 -9.64 -3.50
C ASP A 51 -0.23 -8.92 -4.85
N VAL A 52 0.47 -7.79 -4.86
CA VAL A 52 0.73 -6.99 -6.06
C VAL A 52 2.21 -6.70 -6.15
N SER A 53 2.74 -6.72 -7.37
CA SER A 53 4.16 -6.41 -7.57
C SER A 53 4.41 -4.92 -7.37
N LEU A 54 5.50 -4.57 -6.69
CA LEU A 54 5.97 -3.18 -6.53
C LEU A 54 6.12 -2.44 -7.87
N ASP A 55 6.33 -3.20 -8.94
CA ASP A 55 6.46 -2.67 -10.29
C ASP A 55 5.16 -2.05 -10.82
N GLU A 56 3.98 -2.51 -10.37
CA GLU A 56 2.68 -1.88 -10.69
C GLU A 56 2.56 -0.48 -10.10
N PHE A 57 3.26 -0.20 -8.99
CA PHE A 57 3.34 1.15 -8.44
C PHE A 57 4.37 2.04 -9.15
N ARG A 58 5.27 1.43 -9.93
CA ARG A 58 6.41 2.08 -10.60
C ARG A 58 6.17 2.29 -12.10
N ARG A 59 5.38 1.45 -12.77
CA ARG A 59 5.02 1.62 -14.18
C ARG A 59 4.05 2.80 -14.34
N ARG A 60 4.55 3.83 -14.98
CA ARG A 60 3.81 4.95 -15.55
C ARG A 60 3.96 4.87 -17.06
#